data_AF-A0A4U9VBJ1-F1
#
_entry.id   AF-A0A4U9VBJ1-F1
#
_cell.length_a   1.000
_cell.length_b   1.000
_cell.length_c   1.000
_cell.angle_alpha   90.00
_cell.angle_beta   90.00
_cell.angle_gamma   90.00
#
_symmetry.space_group_name_H-M   'P 1'
#
loop_
_entity.id
_entity.type
_entity.pdbx_description
1 polymer ?
#
loop_
_entity_poly.entity_id
_entity_poly.type
_entity_poly.pdbx_seq_one_letter_code
_entity_poly.pdbx_strand_id
1 'polypeptide(L)' 'MTQISEKSCRYQDFMQPLEGTLQQLIYQAKQSRASIAFRGLSPAPSAGAKKRKKSAGKAREKSE' A
#
# COMPACT_ATOMS: atom_id res chain seq x y z
N MET A 1 24.20 -6.45 -9.04
CA MET A 1 24.09 -7.19 -10.32
C MET A 1 25.44 -7.38 -11.00
N THR A 2 26.30 -6.35 -11.01
CA THR A 2 27.65 -6.38 -11.60
C THR A 2 28.46 -7.60 -11.13
N GLN A 3 28.56 -7.84 -9.81
CA GLN A 3 29.30 -8.99 -9.25
C GLN A 3 28.76 -10.37 -9.65
N ILE A 4 27.47 -10.53 -9.96
CA ILE A 4 26.92 -11.81 -10.45
C ILE A 4 27.31 -11.99 -11.92
N SER A 5 27.19 -10.94 -12.71
CA SER A 5 27.59 -10.93 -14.12
C SER A 5 29.09 -11.16 -14.31
N GLU A 6 29.89 -10.71 -13.33
CA GLU A 6 31.34 -10.91 -13.26
C GLU A 6 31.75 -12.20 -12.53
N LYS A 7 30.79 -13.12 -12.29
CA LYS A 7 30.98 -14.42 -11.61
C LYS A 7 31.60 -14.35 -10.20
N SER A 8 31.65 -13.17 -9.59
CA SER A 8 32.17 -12.93 -8.25
C SER A 8 31.15 -13.21 -7.14
N CYS A 9 29.88 -13.45 -7.50
CA CYS A 9 28.80 -13.78 -6.57
C CYS A 9 27.84 -14.79 -7.22
N ARG A 10 27.46 -15.85 -6.49
CA ARG A 10 26.43 -16.78 -6.99
C ARG A 10 25.07 -16.12 -6.87
N TYR A 11 24.19 -16.41 -7.82
CA TYR A 11 22.82 -15.91 -7.83
C TYR A 11 22.09 -16.15 -6.50
N GLN A 12 22.21 -17.37 -5.95
CA GLN A 12 21.58 -17.73 -4.68
C GLN A 12 22.08 -16.88 -3.51
N ASP A 13 23.39 -16.62 -3.44
CA ASP A 13 23.99 -15.85 -2.34
C ASP A 13 23.52 -14.39 -2.34
N PHE A 14 23.15 -13.85 -3.50
CA PHE A 14 22.53 -12.53 -3.61
C PHE A 14 21.00 -12.55 -3.46
N MET A 15 20.32 -13.53 -4.06
CA MET A 15 18.86 -13.55 -4.12
C MET A 15 18.20 -14.01 -2.83
N GLN A 16 18.81 -14.91 -2.06
CA GLN A 16 18.24 -15.37 -0.80
C GLN A 16 18.12 -14.24 0.24
N PRO A 17 19.16 -13.41 0.48
CA PRO A 17 19.01 -12.22 1.32
C PRO A 17 17.98 -11.21 0.79
N LEU A 18 17.89 -11.04 -0.53
CA LEU A 18 16.94 -10.12 -1.17
C LEU A 18 15.49 -10.56 -0.92
N GLU A 19 15.19 -11.84 -1.12
CA GLU A 19 13.87 -12.42 -0.90
C GLU A 19 13.45 -12.29 0.57
N GLY A 20 14.36 -12.59 1.51
CA GLY A 20 14.11 -12.41 2.94
C GLY A 20 13.80 -10.95 3.30
N THR A 21 14.56 -10.01 2.73
CA THR A 21 14.32 -8.56 2.93
C THR A 21 12.94 -8.16 2.40
N LEU A 22 12.54 -8.66 1.23
CA LEU A 22 11.23 -8.37 0.64
C LEU A 22 10.09 -8.87 1.55
N GLN A 23 10.19 -10.10 2.05
CA GLN A 23 9.20 -10.65 2.97
C GLN A 23 9.10 -9.82 4.26
N GLN A 24 10.24 -9.37 4.80
CA GLN A 24 10.29 -8.54 5.99
C GLN A 24 9.66 -7.15 5.76
N LEU A 25 9.91 -6.52 4.61
CA LEU A 25 9.28 -5.25 4.23
C LEU A 25 7.76 -5.40 4.09
N ILE A 26 7.29 -6.48 3.47
CA ILE A 26 5.85 -6.77 3.34
C ILE A 26 5.23 -6.94 4.72
N TYR A 27 5.87 -7.69 5.62
CA TYR A 27 5.40 -7.88 6.98
C TYR A 27 5.27 -6.56 7.73
N GLN A 28 6.29 -5.71 7.68
CA GLN A 28 6.26 -4.37 8.28
C GLN A 28 5.17 -3.49 7.68
N ALA A 29 5.00 -3.49 6.36
CA ALA A 29 3.96 -2.72 5.68
C ALA A 29 2.54 -3.16 6.08
N LYS A 30 2.33 -4.47 6.30
CA LYS A 30 1.05 -5.01 6.79
C LYS A 30 0.74 -4.58 8.23
N GLN A 31 1.76 -4.42 9.06
CA GLN A 31 1.61 -4.02 10.45
C GLN A 31 1.53 -2.51 10.63
N SER A 32 2.22 -1.76 9.78
CA SER A 32 2.16 -0.31 9.76
C SER A 32 0.72 0.11 9.51
N ARG A 33 0.16 0.93 10.42
CA ARG A 33 -1.14 1.57 10.21
C ARG A 33 -1.00 2.64 9.13
N ALA A 34 -0.98 2.18 7.88
CA ALA A 34 -1.06 2.95 6.66
C ALA A 34 -2.07 4.11 6.79
N SER A 35 -3.20 3.87 7.46
CA SER A 35 -4.30 4.81 7.59
C SER A 35 -3.96 6.17 8.22
N ILE A 36 -2.87 6.32 8.97
CA ILE A 36 -2.46 7.64 9.50
C ILE A 36 -1.57 8.38 8.50
N ALA A 37 -0.62 7.69 7.87
CA ALA A 37 0.28 8.28 6.88
C ALA A 37 -0.46 8.76 5.61
N PHE A 38 -1.59 8.11 5.29
CA PHE A 38 -2.44 8.50 4.16
C PHE A 38 -3.58 9.47 4.55
N ARG A 39 -3.71 9.89 5.83
CA ARG A 39 -4.72 10.88 6.24
C ARG A 39 -4.34 12.26 5.72
N GLY A 40 -5.22 12.88 4.92
CA GLY A 40 -5.01 14.21 4.37
C GLY A 40 -4.40 14.24 2.96
N LEU A 41 -4.00 13.08 2.43
CA LEU A 41 -3.66 12.98 1.02
C LEU A 41 -4.95 13.01 0.19
N SER A 42 -4.88 13.72 -0.94
CA SER A 42 -5.98 13.77 -1.90
C SER A 42 -6.34 12.35 -2.34
N PRO A 43 -7.63 11.99 -2.42
CA PRO A 43 -8.02 10.66 -2.87
C PRO A 43 -7.39 10.36 -4.22
N ALA A 44 -6.89 9.13 -4.38
CA ALA A 44 -6.28 8.69 -5.62
C ALA A 44 -7.24 8.99 -6.81
N PRO A 45 -6.72 9.50 -7.95
CA PRO A 45 -7.54 9.71 -9.13
C PRO A 45 -8.19 8.38 -9.48
N SER A 46 -9.52 8.37 -9.44
CA SER A 46 -10.30 7.14 -9.53
C SER A 46 -10.06 6.46 -10.87
N ALA A 47 -9.22 5.42 -10.88
CA ALA A 47 -9.25 4.42 -11.95
C ALA A 47 -10.54 3.58 -11.77
N GLY A 48 -11.68 4.13 -12.19
CA GLY A 48 -12.89 3.36 -12.47
C GLY A 48 -13.95 3.21 -11.36
N ALA A 49 -13.90 3.94 -10.25
CA ALA A 49 -14.96 3.87 -9.24
C ALA A 49 -16.06 4.91 -9.52
N LYS A 50 -17.16 4.44 -10.13
CA LYS A 50 -18.44 5.19 -10.22
C LYS A 50 -18.73 5.87 -8.88
N LYS A 51 -18.86 7.19 -8.89
CA LYS A 51 -19.27 8.02 -7.75
C LYS A 51 -20.45 7.37 -7.04
N ARG A 52 -20.22 6.71 -5.90
CA ARG A 52 -21.29 6.45 -4.94
C ARG A 52 -21.65 7.80 -4.34
N LYS A 53 -22.70 8.41 -4.91
CA LYS A 53 -23.35 9.62 -4.44
C LYS A 53 -23.70 9.41 -2.97
N LYS A 54 -22.95 10.05 -2.07
CA LYS A 54 -23.32 10.15 -0.65
C LYS A 54 -24.56 11.03 -0.63
N SER A 55 -25.73 10.44 -0.44
CA SER A 55 -26.98 11.17 -0.24
C SER A 55 -26.83 12.04 1.00
N ALA A 56 -26.73 13.34 0.78
CA ALA A 56 -26.86 14.34 1.81
C ALA A 56 -28.32 14.36 2.29
N GLY A 57 -28.50 14.28 3.61
CA GLY A 57 -29.59 14.88 4.37
C GLY A 57 -31.02 14.50 4.00
N LYS A 58 -31.61 13.55 4.74
CA LYS A 58 -33.02 13.64 5.11
C LYS A 58 -33.30 12.89 6.41
N ALA A 59 -33.02 13.54 7.53
CA ALA A 59 -33.70 13.30 8.79
C ALA A 59 -34.45 14.60 9.12
N ARG A 60 -35.64 14.76 8.51
CA ARG A 60 -36.68 15.65 9.05
C ARG A 60 -37.54 14.74 9.93
N GLU A 61 -37.41 14.85 11.24
CA GLU A 61 -38.51 14.55 12.17
C GLU A 61 -38.21 15.08 13.58
N LYS A 62 -38.99 16.09 13.98
CA LYS A 62 -39.48 16.43 15.34
C LYS A 62 -40.32 17.69 15.16
N SER A 63 -41.65 17.56 15.06
CA SER A 63 -42.62 17.54 16.17
C SER A 63 -42.90 18.95 16.69
N GLU A 64 -44.03 19.51 16.27
CA GLU A 64 -44.95 20.31 17.07
C GLU A 64 -46.38 19.97 16.62
#